data_AF-A0A8T5DQ90-F1
#
_entry.id   AF-A0A8T5DQ90-F1
#
_cell.length_a   1.000
_cell.length_b   1.000
_cell.length_c   1.000
_cell.angle_alpha   90.00
_cell.angle_beta   90.00
_cell.angle_gamma   90.00
#
_symmetry.space_group_name_H-M   'P 1'
#
loop_
_entity.id
_entity.type
_entity.pdbx_description
1 polymer ?
#
loop_
_entity_poly.entity_id
_entity_poly.type
_entity_poly.pdbx_seq_one_letter_code
_entity_poly.pdbx_strand_id
1 'polypeptide(L)'
;HGHDVLRHKAASLALGASIAAFAGALWAWKLSGFQPSFMSPSKTTFLVWAAFIIGGVGNNKGMLIGASIIVLMEFVFNVLVAAQGSSDLPLNEVAATMDGWFNWLVIEQVAAMQICLVIMILAHLVKWVSVRETFFWLTIIFALASFFFDERSITEVFPTGDIRAGMAYVKVLLVGALIVFSLRYNPKGLLPEVPFRPENLDTVKGVEEQ
;
A
#
# COMPACT_ATOMS: atom_id res chain seq x y z
N HIS A 1 -13.80 -23.37 38.01
CA HIS A 1 -13.36 -21.96 38.01
C HIS A 1 -13.99 -21.25 36.82
N GLY A 2 -15.15 -20.61 37.02
CA GLY A 2 -15.83 -19.83 35.99
C GLY A 2 -15.25 -18.43 35.94
N HIS A 3 -14.41 -18.16 34.96
CA HIS A 3 -13.90 -16.81 34.74
C HIS A 3 -14.96 -16.01 33.98
N ASP A 4 -15.26 -14.80 34.45
CA ASP A 4 -16.22 -13.90 33.80
C ASP A 4 -15.67 -13.43 32.44
N VAL A 5 -15.89 -14.22 31.41
CA VAL A 5 -15.44 -13.95 30.03
C VAL A 5 -16.05 -12.65 29.50
N LEU A 6 -17.26 -12.29 29.93
CA LEU A 6 -17.90 -11.05 29.54
C LEU A 6 -17.19 -9.83 30.13
N ARG A 7 -16.77 -9.90 31.40
CA ARG A 7 -16.05 -8.80 32.05
C ARG A 7 -14.69 -8.56 31.44
N HIS A 8 -13.97 -9.63 31.08
CA HIS A 8 -12.68 -9.52 30.40
C HIS A 8 -12.79 -8.98 28.98
N LYS A 9 -13.79 -9.42 28.21
CA LYS A 9 -14.10 -8.88 26.88
C LYS A 9 -14.51 -7.41 26.94
N ALA A 10 -15.38 -7.05 27.90
CA ALA A 10 -15.80 -5.68 28.12
C ALA A 10 -14.63 -4.79 28.54
N ALA A 11 -13.75 -5.27 29.42
CA ALA A 11 -12.56 -4.55 29.83
C ALA A 11 -11.59 -4.29 28.66
N SER A 12 -11.33 -5.30 27.81
CA SER A 12 -10.50 -5.11 26.61
C SER A 12 -11.12 -4.15 25.60
N LEU A 13 -12.45 -4.20 25.43
CA LEU A 13 -13.18 -3.29 24.55
C LEU A 13 -13.13 -1.85 25.07
N ALA A 14 -13.37 -1.66 26.37
CA ALA A 14 -13.32 -0.35 27.01
C ALA A 14 -11.92 0.27 26.94
N LEU A 15 -10.86 -0.54 27.12
CA LEU A 15 -9.48 -0.10 26.97
C LEU A 15 -9.15 0.30 25.52
N GLY A 16 -9.59 -0.49 24.53
CA GLY A 16 -9.44 -0.12 23.12
C GLY A 16 -10.18 1.17 22.75
N ALA A 17 -11.42 1.31 23.23
CA ALA A 17 -12.25 2.49 22.99
C ALA A 17 -11.67 3.76 23.64
N SER A 18 -11.09 3.66 24.83
CA SER A 18 -10.48 4.83 25.50
C SER A 18 -9.24 5.33 24.75
N ILE A 19 -8.39 4.42 24.26
CA ILE A 19 -7.21 4.75 23.45
C ILE A 19 -7.66 5.39 22.13
N ALA A 20 -8.67 4.82 21.46
CA ALA A 20 -9.20 5.36 20.21
C ALA A 20 -9.82 6.75 20.40
N ALA A 21 -10.57 6.96 21.48
CA ALA A 21 -11.16 8.25 21.82
C ALA A 21 -10.08 9.30 22.11
N PHE A 22 -9.04 8.93 22.87
CA PHE A 22 -7.92 9.82 23.17
C PHE A 22 -7.14 10.22 21.91
N ALA A 23 -6.85 9.26 21.03
CA ALA A 23 -6.21 9.52 19.74
C ALA A 23 -7.08 10.46 18.87
N GLY A 24 -8.39 10.25 18.84
CA GLY A 24 -9.34 11.12 18.13
C GLY A 24 -9.36 12.55 18.67
N ALA A 25 -9.30 12.72 19.99
CA ALA A 25 -9.22 14.04 20.63
C ALA A 25 -7.93 14.78 20.27
N LEU A 26 -6.78 14.10 20.32
CA LEU A 26 -5.49 14.69 19.90
C LEU A 26 -5.47 15.04 18.41
N TRP A 27 -6.08 14.21 17.57
CA TRP A 27 -6.18 14.50 16.14
C TRP A 27 -7.06 15.73 15.88
N ALA A 28 -8.22 15.82 16.52
CA ALA A 28 -9.08 16.99 16.43
C ALA A 28 -8.37 18.27 16.91
N TRP A 29 -7.58 18.17 17.98
CA TRP A 29 -6.74 19.28 18.45
C TRP A 29 -5.69 19.70 17.42
N LYS A 30 -5.00 18.74 16.78
CA LYS A 30 -4.00 19.01 15.74
C LYS A 30 -4.59 19.73 14.51
N LEU A 31 -5.86 19.45 14.18
CA LEU A 31 -6.50 20.02 13.00
C LEU A 31 -6.98 21.46 13.20
N SER A 32 -7.12 21.94 14.43
CA SER A 32 -7.64 23.28 14.80
C SER A 32 -9.02 23.63 14.20
N GLY A 33 -9.68 22.70 13.50
CA GLY A 33 -10.96 22.87 12.84
C GLY A 33 -11.27 21.71 11.87
N PHE A 34 -12.55 21.50 11.55
CA PHE A 34 -12.98 20.46 10.61
C PHE A 34 -13.26 21.09 9.24
N GLN A 35 -12.47 20.73 8.24
CA GLN A 35 -12.69 21.09 6.84
C GLN A 35 -13.05 19.84 6.04
N PRO A 36 -13.95 19.94 5.02
CA PRO A 36 -14.34 18.79 4.19
C PRO A 36 -13.15 18.07 3.53
N SER A 37 -12.08 18.79 3.24
CA SER A 37 -10.83 18.24 2.68
C SER A 37 -10.13 17.22 3.59
N PHE A 38 -10.35 17.30 4.91
CA PHE A 38 -9.78 16.36 5.89
C PHE A 38 -10.52 15.02 5.97
N MET A 39 -11.74 14.95 5.41
CA MET A 39 -12.53 13.72 5.31
C MET A 39 -12.37 13.03 3.95
N SER A 40 -11.15 13.02 3.38
CA SER A 40 -10.87 12.22 2.17
C SER A 40 -10.65 10.75 2.55
N PRO A 41 -11.64 9.85 2.33
CA PRO A 41 -11.62 8.50 2.91
C PRO A 41 -10.44 7.65 2.42
N SER A 42 -9.95 7.96 1.22
CA SER A 42 -8.82 7.31 0.56
C SER A 42 -7.50 7.42 1.33
N LYS A 43 -7.32 8.47 2.14
CA LYS A 43 -6.06 8.70 2.86
C LYS A 43 -6.01 8.04 4.24
N THR A 44 -7.15 7.77 4.87
CA THR A 44 -7.21 7.36 6.29
C THR A 44 -7.65 5.92 6.45
N THR A 45 -8.74 5.51 5.82
CA THR A 45 -9.30 4.15 5.98
C THR A 45 -8.41 3.09 5.35
N PHE A 46 -7.84 3.39 4.18
CA PHE A 46 -6.99 2.48 3.43
C PHE A 46 -5.70 2.14 4.20
N LEU A 47 -5.11 3.12 4.89
CA LEU A 47 -3.92 2.90 5.72
C LEU A 47 -4.18 1.99 6.90
N VAL A 48 -5.36 2.10 7.52
CA VAL A 48 -5.76 1.21 8.61
C VAL A 48 -5.89 -0.23 8.10
N TRP A 49 -6.59 -0.44 6.98
CA TRP A 49 -6.67 -1.76 6.35
C TRP A 49 -5.29 -2.29 5.94
N ALA A 50 -4.40 -1.45 5.42
CA ALA A 50 -3.03 -1.82 5.11
C ALA A 50 -2.27 -2.32 6.36
N ALA A 51 -2.43 -1.66 7.50
CA ALA A 51 -1.81 -2.08 8.76
C ALA A 51 -2.27 -3.48 9.19
N PHE A 52 -3.56 -3.79 9.02
CA PHE A 52 -4.11 -5.11 9.30
C PHE A 52 -3.62 -6.18 8.32
N ILE A 53 -3.51 -5.84 7.03
CA ILE A 53 -2.99 -6.75 6.00
C ILE A 53 -1.52 -7.09 6.27
N ILE A 54 -0.71 -6.10 6.60
CA ILE A 54 0.72 -6.28 6.89
C ILE A 54 0.93 -7.02 8.23
N GLY A 55 0.15 -6.66 9.25
CA GLY A 55 0.27 -7.23 10.60
C GLY A 55 -0.36 -8.62 10.77
N GLY A 56 -1.32 -8.98 9.92
CA GLY A 56 -2.10 -10.21 9.99
C GLY A 56 -3.14 -10.22 11.13
N VAL A 57 -4.31 -10.83 10.87
CA VAL A 57 -5.44 -10.85 11.83
C VAL A 57 -5.28 -11.85 12.98
N GLY A 58 -4.30 -12.75 12.92
CA GLY A 58 -4.21 -13.91 13.82
C GLY A 58 -3.29 -13.76 15.05
N ASN A 59 -2.57 -12.64 15.23
CA ASN A 59 -1.64 -12.49 16.36
C ASN A 59 -1.42 -11.01 16.78
N ASN A 60 -1.51 -10.73 18.08
CA ASN A 60 -1.32 -9.41 18.66
C ASN A 60 0.07 -8.81 18.37
N LYS A 61 1.13 -9.64 18.35
CA LYS A 61 2.49 -9.17 18.02
C LYS A 61 2.59 -8.74 16.55
N GLY A 62 1.93 -9.46 15.65
CA GLY A 62 1.86 -9.12 14.23
C GLY A 62 1.14 -7.81 14.00
N MET A 63 -0.02 -7.62 14.64
CA MET A 63 -0.79 -6.37 14.56
C MET A 63 0.02 -5.16 15.05
N LEU A 64 0.75 -5.29 16.17
CA LEU A 64 1.62 -4.22 16.67
C LEU A 64 2.74 -3.86 15.69
N ILE A 65 3.39 -4.86 15.09
CA ILE A 65 4.42 -4.65 14.08
C ILE A 65 3.82 -3.99 12.82
N GLY A 66 2.67 -4.46 12.33
CA GLY A 66 1.99 -3.89 11.17
C GLY A 66 1.58 -2.43 11.37
N ALA A 67 1.01 -2.11 12.53
CA ALA A 67 0.70 -0.72 12.90
C ALA A 67 1.97 0.14 12.98
N SER A 68 3.06 -0.39 13.56
CA SER A 68 4.33 0.34 13.68
C SER A 68 4.97 0.62 12.32
N ILE A 69 4.93 -0.35 11.40
CA ILE A 69 5.43 -0.20 10.02
C ILE A 69 4.65 0.89 9.29
N ILE A 70 3.31 0.88 9.36
CA ILE A 70 2.49 1.90 8.69
C ILE A 70 2.76 3.29 9.28
N VAL A 71 2.84 3.43 10.60
CA VAL A 71 3.13 4.73 11.23
C VAL A 71 4.52 5.24 10.85
N LEU A 72 5.54 4.39 10.90
CA LEU A 72 6.90 4.76 10.51
C LEU A 72 6.98 5.14 9.03
N MET A 73 6.34 4.35 8.16
CA MET A 73 6.34 4.61 6.73
C MET A 73 5.59 5.91 6.38
N GLU A 74 4.47 6.15 7.03
CA GLU A 74 3.72 7.40 6.92
C GLU A 74 4.57 8.61 7.32
N PHE A 75 5.36 8.49 8.40
CA PHE A 75 6.32 9.51 8.80
C PHE A 75 7.39 9.74 7.72
N VAL A 76 8.04 8.67 7.25
CA VAL A 76 9.08 8.75 6.21
C VAL A 76 8.54 9.40 4.93
N PHE A 77 7.33 9.04 4.50
CA PHE A 77 6.71 9.64 3.32
C PHE A 77 6.31 11.09 3.53
N ASN A 78 5.84 11.47 4.71
CA ASN A 78 5.56 12.86 5.02
C ASN A 78 6.85 13.70 5.00
N VAL A 79 7.97 13.15 5.49
CA VAL A 79 9.29 13.78 5.37
C VAL A 79 9.73 13.89 3.91
N LEU A 80 9.59 12.82 3.12
CA LEU A 80 9.94 12.80 1.70
C LEU A 80 9.14 13.85 0.90
N VAL A 81 7.83 13.95 1.15
CA VAL A 81 6.94 14.95 0.54
C VAL A 81 7.39 16.36 0.92
N ALA A 82 7.70 16.60 2.20
CA ALA A 82 8.18 17.89 2.67
C ALA A 82 9.56 18.24 2.08
N ALA A 83 10.44 17.25 1.92
CA ALA A 83 11.79 17.42 1.40
C ALA A 83 11.83 17.90 -0.05
N GLN A 84 10.77 17.72 -0.83
CA GLN A 84 10.67 18.30 -2.17
C GLN A 84 10.63 19.85 -2.16
N GLY A 85 10.17 20.45 -1.06
CA GLY A 85 10.02 21.90 -0.91
C GLY A 85 11.24 22.63 -0.35
N SER A 86 12.26 21.92 0.13
CA SER A 86 13.47 22.51 0.72
C SER A 86 14.67 21.59 0.56
N SER A 87 15.80 22.16 0.13
CA SER A 87 17.09 21.47 0.01
C SER A 87 17.69 21.04 1.35
N ASP A 88 17.23 21.65 2.45
CA ASP A 88 17.83 21.48 3.77
C ASP A 88 17.26 20.26 4.53
N LEU A 89 16.22 19.65 3.98
CA LEU A 89 15.52 18.54 4.60
C LEU A 89 16.17 17.19 4.24
N PRO A 90 16.20 16.25 5.20
CA PRO A 90 16.64 14.89 4.91
C PRO A 90 15.75 14.29 3.82
N LEU A 91 16.35 13.50 2.92
CA LEU A 91 15.70 12.85 1.76
C LEU A 91 15.40 13.79 0.57
N ASN A 92 15.85 15.06 0.56
CA ASN A 92 15.70 15.93 -0.62
C ASN A 92 16.30 15.30 -1.89
N GLU A 93 17.48 14.69 -1.79
CA GLU A 93 18.12 14.00 -2.92
C GLU A 93 17.30 12.80 -3.42
N VAL A 94 16.65 12.06 -2.51
CA VAL A 94 15.76 10.95 -2.88
C VAL A 94 14.51 11.46 -3.59
N ALA A 95 13.94 12.56 -3.10
CA ALA A 95 12.80 13.23 -3.72
C ALA A 95 13.17 13.75 -5.13
N ALA A 96 14.32 14.40 -5.27
CA ALA A 96 14.83 14.87 -6.56
C ALA A 96 15.10 13.71 -7.53
N THR A 97 15.64 12.60 -7.03
CA THR A 97 15.83 11.38 -7.83
C THR A 97 14.48 10.86 -8.34
N MET A 98 13.46 10.76 -7.48
CA MET A 98 12.11 10.34 -7.86
C MET A 98 11.49 11.26 -8.93
N ASP A 99 11.64 12.58 -8.77
CA ASP A 99 11.22 13.54 -9.78
C ASP A 99 11.94 13.31 -11.11
N GLY A 100 13.25 13.00 -11.07
CA GLY A 100 14.02 12.65 -12.26
C GLY A 100 13.52 11.39 -12.97
N TRP A 101 13.24 10.31 -12.23
CA TRP A 101 12.67 9.08 -12.81
C TRP A 101 11.28 9.33 -13.41
N PHE A 102 10.45 10.12 -12.74
CA PHE A 102 9.12 10.47 -13.22
C PHE A 102 9.20 11.33 -14.49
N ASN A 103 10.03 12.36 -14.47
CA ASN A 103 10.29 13.22 -15.63
C ASN A 103 10.77 12.39 -16.83
N TRP A 104 11.77 11.53 -16.63
CA TRP A 104 12.26 10.62 -17.66
C TRP A 104 11.15 9.70 -18.19
N LEU A 105 10.33 9.11 -17.32
CA LEU A 105 9.23 8.24 -17.74
C LEU A 105 8.16 8.98 -18.57
N VAL A 106 7.92 10.26 -18.27
CA VAL A 106 6.90 11.08 -18.95
C VAL A 106 7.39 11.66 -20.27
N ILE A 107 8.65 12.12 -20.34
CA ILE A 107 9.23 12.70 -21.57
C ILE A 107 9.74 11.60 -22.49
N GLU A 108 10.54 10.68 -21.98
CA GLU A 108 11.26 9.68 -22.79
C GLU A 108 10.42 8.39 -22.93
N GLN A 109 9.17 8.53 -23.35
CA GLN A 109 8.21 7.44 -23.48
C GLN A 109 8.69 6.36 -24.47
N VAL A 110 9.39 6.79 -25.53
CA VAL A 110 10.00 5.89 -26.52
C VAL A 110 11.13 5.07 -25.90
N ALA A 111 11.99 5.69 -25.08
CA ALA A 111 13.07 4.98 -24.39
C ALA A 111 12.49 3.97 -23.39
N ALA A 112 11.46 4.36 -22.63
CA ALA A 112 10.74 3.47 -21.73
C ALA A 112 10.11 2.28 -22.47
N MET A 113 9.48 2.51 -23.62
CA MET A 113 8.94 1.46 -24.50
C MET A 113 10.04 0.49 -24.96
N GLN A 114 11.19 1.01 -25.39
CA GLN A 114 12.32 0.19 -25.86
C GLN A 114 12.88 -0.69 -24.74
N ILE A 115 13.04 -0.14 -23.53
CA ILE A 115 13.48 -0.93 -22.36
C ILE A 115 12.48 -2.04 -22.04
N CYS A 116 11.19 -1.74 -22.07
CA CYS A 116 10.14 -2.75 -21.86
C CYS A 116 10.18 -3.86 -22.93
N LEU A 117 10.43 -3.49 -24.19
CA LEU A 117 10.61 -4.43 -25.30
C LEU A 117 11.81 -5.35 -25.09
N VAL A 118 12.95 -4.79 -24.71
CA VAL A 118 14.17 -5.57 -24.45
C VAL A 118 13.92 -6.56 -23.31
N ILE A 119 13.30 -6.12 -22.21
CA ILE A 119 12.97 -7.01 -21.08
C ILE A 119 11.97 -8.08 -21.50
N MET A 120 10.97 -7.74 -22.32
CA MET A 120 10.00 -8.71 -22.85
C MET A 120 10.68 -9.78 -23.72
N ILE A 121 11.60 -9.39 -24.61
CA ILE A 121 12.36 -10.30 -25.46
C ILE A 121 13.25 -11.20 -24.60
N LEU A 122 13.97 -10.63 -23.63
CA LEU A 122 14.79 -11.39 -22.68
C LEU A 122 13.93 -12.37 -21.87
N ALA A 123 12.78 -11.96 -21.37
CA ALA A 123 11.85 -12.82 -20.64
C ALA A 123 11.29 -13.95 -21.52
N HIS A 124 11.08 -13.67 -22.81
CA HIS A 124 10.70 -14.68 -23.79
C HIS A 124 11.82 -15.73 -23.98
N LEU A 125 13.08 -15.30 -24.07
CA LEU A 125 14.24 -16.19 -24.19
C LEU A 125 14.43 -17.07 -22.95
N VAL A 126 14.24 -16.51 -21.75
CA VAL A 126 14.37 -17.24 -20.47
C VAL A 126 13.10 -18.04 -20.14
N LYS A 127 12.06 -17.97 -20.99
CA LYS A 127 10.74 -18.63 -20.80
C LYS A 127 10.06 -18.27 -19.48
N TRP A 128 10.29 -17.05 -18.96
CA TRP A 128 9.61 -16.53 -17.78
C TRP A 128 8.23 -15.98 -18.16
N VAL A 129 7.24 -16.89 -18.21
CA VAL A 129 5.88 -16.60 -18.69
C VAL A 129 5.26 -15.38 -17.99
N SER A 130 5.36 -15.30 -16.67
CA SER A 130 4.77 -14.20 -15.87
C SER A 130 5.38 -12.83 -16.18
N VAL A 131 6.71 -12.77 -16.35
CA VAL A 131 7.41 -11.52 -16.70
C VAL A 131 7.06 -11.10 -18.13
N ARG A 132 7.05 -12.05 -19.07
CA ARG A 132 6.75 -11.79 -20.48
C ARG A 132 5.38 -11.13 -20.67
N GLU A 133 4.34 -11.66 -20.02
CA GLU A 133 2.98 -11.10 -20.12
C GLU A 133 2.90 -9.68 -19.56
N THR A 134 3.54 -9.43 -18.42
CA THR A 134 3.53 -8.12 -17.77
C THR A 134 4.20 -7.06 -18.65
N PHE A 135 5.38 -7.38 -19.20
CA PHE A 135 6.11 -6.46 -20.06
C PHE A 135 5.50 -6.31 -21.45
N PHE A 136 4.79 -7.32 -21.96
CA PHE A 136 4.02 -7.20 -23.19
C PHE A 136 2.94 -6.12 -23.09
N TRP A 137 2.12 -6.16 -22.03
CA TRP A 137 1.11 -5.12 -21.79
C TRP A 137 1.75 -3.75 -21.56
N LEU A 138 2.86 -3.69 -20.82
CA LEU A 138 3.57 -2.45 -20.54
C LEU A 138 4.12 -1.81 -21.83
N THR A 139 4.72 -2.59 -22.73
CA THR A 139 5.17 -2.13 -24.05
C THR A 139 4.02 -1.56 -24.87
N ILE A 140 2.86 -2.22 -24.89
CA ILE A 140 1.69 -1.72 -25.62
C ILE A 140 1.23 -0.38 -25.04
N ILE A 141 1.18 -0.25 -23.71
CA ILE A 141 0.80 1.00 -23.05
C ILE A 141 1.75 2.13 -23.45
N PHE A 142 3.08 1.92 -23.39
CA PHE A 142 4.04 2.96 -23.78
C PHE A 142 4.03 3.24 -25.29
N ALA A 143 3.76 2.24 -26.13
CA ALA A 143 3.60 2.45 -27.57
C ALA A 143 2.40 3.33 -27.89
N LEU A 144 1.26 3.09 -27.24
CA LEU A 144 0.08 3.94 -27.35
C LEU A 144 0.33 5.31 -26.76
N ALA A 145 0.94 5.39 -25.57
CA ALA A 145 1.29 6.66 -24.94
C ALA A 145 2.15 7.51 -25.87
N SER A 146 3.21 6.94 -26.45
CA SER A 146 4.09 7.64 -27.40
C SER A 146 3.39 8.06 -28.69
N PHE A 147 2.30 7.38 -29.07
CA PHE A 147 1.52 7.74 -30.26
C PHE A 147 0.52 8.86 -29.98
N PHE A 148 -0.08 8.88 -28.78
CA PHE A 148 -1.12 9.83 -28.39
C PHE A 148 -0.59 11.08 -27.68
N PHE A 149 0.48 10.96 -26.90
CA PHE A 149 1.10 12.05 -26.16
C PHE A 149 2.16 12.73 -27.02
N ASP A 150 1.71 13.70 -27.81
CA ASP A 150 2.59 14.64 -28.51
C ASP A 150 3.16 15.69 -27.55
N GLU A 151 4.25 16.37 -27.91
CA GLU A 151 4.91 17.40 -27.08
C GLU A 151 3.91 18.46 -26.59
N ARG A 152 2.93 18.82 -27.43
CA ARG A 152 1.86 19.77 -27.10
C ARG A 152 1.02 19.31 -25.91
N SER A 153 0.72 18.02 -25.81
CA SER A 153 -0.07 17.49 -24.70
C SER A 153 0.69 17.60 -23.37
N ILE A 154 2.02 17.42 -23.40
CA ILE A 154 2.88 17.52 -22.23
C ILE A 154 2.98 18.99 -21.79
N THR A 155 3.16 19.93 -22.72
CA THR A 155 3.25 21.36 -22.40
C THR A 155 1.94 21.95 -21.88
N GLU A 156 0.79 21.43 -22.31
CA GLU A 156 -0.53 21.84 -21.77
C GLU A 156 -0.73 21.38 -20.33
N VAL A 157 -0.24 20.17 -19.99
CA VAL A 157 -0.34 19.62 -18.63
C VAL A 157 0.72 20.22 -17.69
N PHE A 158 1.89 20.59 -18.22
CA PHE A 158 3.00 21.19 -17.49
C PHE A 158 3.44 22.54 -18.11
N PRO A 159 2.63 23.62 -17.94
CA PRO A 159 2.89 24.89 -18.61
C PRO A 159 4.20 25.58 -18.21
N THR A 160 4.68 25.28 -17.00
CA THR A 160 5.91 25.84 -16.42
C THR A 160 7.17 25.08 -16.82
N GLY A 161 7.04 23.95 -17.55
CA GLY A 161 8.15 23.06 -17.91
C GLY A 161 8.73 22.27 -16.73
N ASP A 162 8.21 22.47 -15.51
CA ASP A 162 8.68 21.79 -14.30
C ASP A 162 7.86 20.51 -14.07
N ILE A 163 8.34 19.40 -14.63
CA ILE A 163 7.68 18.09 -14.52
C ILE A 163 8.11 17.43 -13.20
N ARG A 164 7.34 17.69 -12.16
CA ARG A 164 7.53 17.06 -10.84
C ARG A 164 6.46 16.03 -10.57
N ALA A 165 6.86 14.95 -9.91
CA ALA A 165 5.90 13.98 -9.42
C ALA A 165 5.11 14.63 -8.28
N GLY A 166 3.78 14.60 -8.37
CA GLY A 166 2.95 15.03 -7.24
C GLY A 166 3.15 14.08 -6.07
N MET A 167 3.91 14.49 -5.05
CA MET A 167 4.32 13.59 -3.95
C MET A 167 3.15 12.98 -3.18
N ALA A 168 1.99 13.64 -3.17
CA ALA A 168 0.76 13.06 -2.64
C ALA A 168 0.34 11.78 -3.39
N TYR A 169 0.52 11.74 -4.71
CA TYR A 169 0.26 10.57 -5.54
C TYR A 169 1.36 9.52 -5.43
N VAL A 170 2.63 9.95 -5.39
CA VAL A 170 3.79 9.05 -5.16
C VAL A 170 3.59 8.29 -3.85
N LYS A 171 3.19 8.98 -2.79
CA LYS A 171 2.88 8.38 -1.49
C LYS A 171 1.79 7.31 -1.59
N VAL A 172 0.67 7.60 -2.26
CA VAL A 172 -0.42 6.62 -2.44
C VAL A 172 0.03 5.42 -3.27
N LEU A 173 0.82 5.65 -4.33
CA LEU A 173 1.41 4.59 -5.15
C LEU A 173 2.32 3.67 -4.32
N LEU A 174 3.18 4.23 -3.46
CA LEU A 174 4.08 3.45 -2.62
C LEU A 174 3.33 2.67 -1.54
N VAL A 175 2.30 3.25 -0.93
CA VAL A 175 1.41 2.53 0.00
C VAL A 175 0.71 1.37 -0.72
N GLY A 176 0.20 1.60 -1.93
CA GLY A 176 -0.39 0.54 -2.75
C GLY A 176 0.62 -0.57 -3.07
N ALA A 177 1.83 -0.21 -3.49
CA ALA A 177 2.91 -1.15 -3.75
C ALA A 177 3.30 -1.96 -2.51
N LEU A 178 3.35 -1.32 -1.34
CA LEU A 178 3.60 -1.99 -0.06
C LEU A 178 2.53 -3.03 0.26
N ILE A 179 1.25 -2.71 0.04
CA ILE A 179 0.15 -3.66 0.26
C ILE A 179 0.24 -4.82 -0.71
N VAL A 180 0.43 -4.55 -2.01
CA VAL A 180 0.59 -5.61 -3.02
C VAL A 180 1.77 -6.52 -2.69
N PHE A 181 2.90 -5.93 -2.28
CA PHE A 181 4.07 -6.68 -1.83
C PHE A 181 3.75 -7.52 -0.59
N SER A 182 3.11 -6.94 0.42
CA SER A 182 2.70 -7.65 1.63
C SER A 182 1.79 -8.85 1.30
N LEU A 183 0.81 -8.66 0.43
CA LEU A 183 -0.10 -9.72 -0.01
C LEU A 183 0.62 -10.81 -0.81
N ARG A 184 1.62 -10.44 -1.62
CA ARG A 184 2.39 -11.39 -2.43
C ARG A 184 3.21 -12.35 -1.56
N TYR A 185 3.72 -11.88 -0.42
CA TYR A 185 4.57 -12.71 0.45
C TYR A 185 3.82 -13.37 1.61
N ASN A 186 2.69 -12.81 2.08
CA ASN A 186 1.92 -13.39 3.19
C ASN A 186 0.38 -13.27 3.02
N PRO A 187 -0.22 -14.02 2.07
CA PRO A 187 -1.67 -13.97 1.81
C PRO A 187 -2.54 -14.62 2.89
N LYS A 188 -1.94 -15.33 3.86
CA LYS A 188 -2.66 -16.15 4.86
C LYS A 188 -3.36 -15.32 5.95
N GLY A 189 -3.08 -14.01 6.04
CA GLY A 189 -3.64 -13.12 7.06
C GLY A 189 -5.04 -12.58 6.78
N LEU A 190 -5.69 -12.96 5.67
CA LEU A 190 -6.95 -12.34 5.21
C LEU A 190 -8.19 -13.24 5.29
N LEU A 191 -8.03 -14.55 5.22
CA LEU A 191 -9.14 -15.49 5.38
C LEU A 191 -9.09 -16.07 6.79
N PRO A 192 -10.19 -16.03 7.57
CA PRO A 192 -10.26 -16.74 8.83
C PRO A 192 -10.01 -18.22 8.54
N GLU A 193 -8.92 -18.77 9.07
CA GLU A 193 -8.74 -20.21 9.07
C GLU A 193 -9.89 -20.80 9.88
N VAL A 194 -10.71 -21.62 9.21
CA VAL A 194 -11.86 -22.26 9.85
C VAL A 194 -11.29 -23.08 11.02
N PRO A 195 -11.77 -22.89 12.26
CA PRO A 195 -11.29 -23.64 13.40
C PRO A 195 -11.32 -25.13 13.06
N PHE A 196 -10.18 -25.82 13.21
CA PHE A 196 -10.12 -27.25 13.02
C PHE A 196 -11.21 -27.89 13.87
N ARG A 197 -12.26 -28.42 13.22
CA ARG A 197 -13.30 -29.18 13.89
C ARG A 197 -12.67 -30.53 14.24
N PRO A 198 -12.46 -30.86 15.53
CA PRO A 198 -12.05 -32.21 15.88
C PRO A 198 -13.11 -33.18 15.37
N GLU A 199 -12.65 -34.27 14.75
CA GLU A 199 -13.51 -35.31 14.21
C GLU A 199 -14.36 -35.90 15.35
N ASN A 200 -15.68 -35.99 15.15
CA ASN A 200 -16.55 -36.52 16.19
C ASN A 200 -16.25 -38.02 16.33
N LEU A 201 -15.81 -38.46 17.51
CA LEU A 201 -15.59 -39.88 17.81
C LEU A 201 -16.87 -40.71 17.66
N ASP A 202 -18.03 -40.07 17.71
CA ASP A 202 -19.34 -40.74 17.54
C ASP A 202 -19.57 -41.18 16.08
N THR A 203 -19.02 -40.45 15.10
CA THR A 203 -19.10 -40.82 13.68
C THR A 203 -18.18 -41.97 13.30
N VAL A 204 -17.10 -42.21 14.07
CA VAL A 204 -16.20 -43.35 13.84
C VAL A 204 -16.79 -44.65 14.38
N LYS A 205 -17.43 -44.59 15.55
CA LYS A 205 -18.06 -45.77 16.17
C LYS A 205 -19.28 -46.29 15.42
N GLY A 206 -20.07 -45.41 14.78
CA GLY A 206 -21.23 -45.83 14.00
C GLY A 206 -20.90 -46.50 12.66
N VAL A 207 -19.66 -46.39 12.17
CA VAL A 207 -19.18 -47.02 10.93
C VAL A 207 -18.51 -48.37 11.20
N GLU A 208 -17.99 -48.60 12.41
CA GLU A 208 -17.47 -49.91 12.83
C GLU A 208 -18.58 -50.88 13.29
N GLU A 209 -19.80 -50.39 13.54
CA GLU A 209 -20.95 -51.18 13.98
C GLU A 209 -21.95 -51.52 12.84
N GLN A 210 -21.60 -51.29 11.57
CA GLN A 210 -22.35 -51.72 10.38
C GLN A 210 -21.51 -52.64 9.49
#